data_AF-A0A6N2N1Q4-F1
#
_entry.id   AF-A0A6N2N1Q4-F1
#
_cell.length_a   1.000
_cell.length_b   1.000
_cell.length_c   1.000
_cell.angle_alpha   90.00
_cell.angle_beta   90.00
_cell.angle_gamma   90.00
#
_symmetry.space_group_name_H-M   'P 1'
#
loop_
_entity.id
_entity.type
_entity.pdbx_description
1 polymer ?
#
loop_
_entity_poly.entity_id
_entity_poly.type
_entity_poly.pdbx_seq_one_letter_code
_entity_poly.pdbx_strand_id
1 'polypeptide(L)'
;MATTAVGVGMGGVLLGNSICFRKTQQLSILKTSQVSVSEIGFVTSQLSGIRISYNPPKPLSAPFSPALQPVIARRICPFTGKKANRANKVSFSNHKTKKLQFVNLQYKRVWWEAGKRYVKLRLSTKALKTIEKNGLDAVAKKAGIDLRKK
;
A
#
# COMPACT_ATOMS: atom_id res chain seq x y z
N MET A 1 24.04 33.19 -50.83
CA MET A 1 24.81 33.99 -49.86
C MET A 1 25.11 33.10 -48.67
N ALA A 2 26.33 32.61 -48.60
CA ALA A 2 26.86 31.71 -47.58
C ALA A 2 28.05 32.40 -46.92
N THR A 3 28.14 32.32 -45.58
CA THR A 3 29.30 32.55 -44.67
C THR A 3 28.71 32.71 -43.26
N THR A 4 29.17 32.14 -42.14
CA THR A 4 30.42 31.43 -41.82
C THR A 4 30.21 30.71 -40.47
N ALA A 5 30.84 29.54 -40.32
CA ALA A 5 31.09 28.85 -39.06
C ALA A 5 32.56 29.06 -38.67
N VAL A 6 32.89 29.20 -37.37
CA VAL A 6 34.11 28.68 -36.72
C VAL A 6 33.82 28.54 -35.22
N GLY A 7 34.18 27.39 -34.64
CA GLY A 7 34.26 27.18 -33.20
C GLY A 7 35.70 27.02 -32.72
N VAL A 8 35.93 27.20 -31.42
CA VAL A 8 37.06 26.72 -30.58
C VAL A 8 36.51 26.79 -29.13
N GLY A 9 36.60 25.85 -28.18
CA GLY A 9 37.42 24.65 -28.03
C GLY A 9 38.58 24.88 -27.05
N MET A 10 38.37 24.75 -25.73
CA MET A 10 39.41 24.59 -24.67
C MET A 10 38.68 24.35 -23.32
N GLY A 11 38.68 23.13 -22.76
CA GLY A 11 39.61 22.65 -21.69
C GLY A 11 39.23 23.26 -20.32
N GLY A 12 38.80 22.58 -19.27
CA GLY A 12 38.97 21.20 -18.82
C GLY A 12 39.73 21.22 -17.48
N VAL A 13 39.05 21.06 -16.33
CA VAL A 13 39.63 20.46 -15.10
C VAL A 13 38.49 19.79 -14.31
N LEU A 14 38.55 18.47 -14.25
CA LEU A 14 37.83 17.61 -13.32
C LEU A 14 38.69 17.44 -12.08
N LEU A 15 38.12 17.61 -10.88
CA LEU A 15 38.66 17.05 -9.65
C LEU A 15 37.62 16.07 -9.12
N GLY A 16 37.92 14.79 -9.35
CA GLY A 16 37.18 13.67 -8.78
C GLY A 16 37.60 13.40 -7.35
N ASN A 17 36.65 12.87 -6.57
CA ASN A 17 36.96 12.05 -5.40
C ASN A 17 36.62 10.61 -5.76
N SER A 18 37.67 9.86 -6.08
CA SER A 18 37.70 8.41 -6.25
C SER A 18 37.84 7.74 -4.89
N ILE A 19 36.86 6.92 -4.49
CA ILE A 19 37.10 5.82 -3.55
C ILE A 19 36.58 4.51 -4.16
N CYS A 20 37.41 3.49 -3.99
CA CYS A 20 37.60 2.34 -4.86
C CYS A 20 36.49 1.28 -4.89
N PHE A 21 36.41 0.69 -6.08
CA PHE A 21 36.02 -0.68 -6.43
C PHE A 21 36.43 -1.77 -5.41
N ARG A 22 35.55 -2.77 -5.22
CA ARG A 22 35.79 -4.23 -5.38
C ARG A 22 34.45 -4.96 -5.24
N LYS A 23 33.84 -5.33 -6.37
CA LYS A 23 33.83 -6.67 -7.00
C LYS A 23 33.26 -7.78 -6.09
N THR A 24 32.11 -8.26 -6.53
CA THR A 24 31.42 -9.50 -6.17
C THR A 24 32.34 -10.72 -6.24
N GLN A 25 32.22 -11.63 -5.26
CA GLN A 25 32.36 -13.07 -5.49
C GLN A 25 31.37 -13.84 -4.60
N GLN A 26 30.72 -14.80 -5.24
CA GLN A 26 29.77 -15.76 -4.72
C GLN A 26 30.50 -17.10 -4.58
N LEU A 27 30.46 -17.74 -3.40
CA LEU A 27 30.79 -19.15 -3.18
C LEU A 27 29.79 -19.66 -2.11
N SER A 28 28.76 -20.41 -2.49
CA SER A 28 28.71 -21.87 -2.66
C SER A 28 28.46 -22.62 -1.34
N ILE A 29 27.22 -23.09 -1.17
CA ILE A 29 26.74 -24.40 -0.67
C ILE A 29 27.75 -25.23 0.17
N LEU A 30 27.33 -25.69 1.37
CA LEU A 30 27.18 -27.11 1.73
C LEU A 30 27.00 -27.34 3.26
N LYS A 31 25.93 -28.11 3.55
CA LYS A 31 25.82 -29.21 4.53
C LYS A 31 25.67 -28.92 6.04
N THR A 32 24.64 -29.57 6.55
CA THR A 32 24.38 -30.02 7.92
C THR A 32 25.53 -30.83 8.53
N SER A 33 25.84 -30.57 9.80
CA SER A 33 26.35 -31.55 10.78
C SER A 33 26.30 -30.89 12.17
N GLN A 34 25.37 -31.30 13.04
CA GLN A 34 25.68 -32.22 14.14
C GLN A 34 26.96 -31.83 14.88
N VAL A 35 26.82 -31.08 15.98
CA VAL A 35 27.84 -31.03 17.03
C VAL A 35 27.15 -31.45 18.33
N SER A 36 27.36 -32.72 18.64
CA SER A 36 27.32 -33.29 19.97
C SER A 36 28.27 -32.51 20.89
N VAL A 37 27.78 -32.01 22.01
CA VAL A 37 28.64 -31.80 23.17
C VAL A 37 28.11 -32.70 24.27
N SER A 38 28.99 -33.62 24.61
CA SER A 38 28.83 -34.72 25.54
C SER A 38 28.59 -34.23 26.97
N GLU A 39 27.80 -35.04 27.65
CA GLU A 39 27.39 -34.95 29.04
C GLU A 39 28.57 -34.83 30.00
N ILE A 40 28.45 -33.96 31.00
CA ILE A 40 29.20 -34.08 32.25
C ILE A 40 28.34 -34.95 33.17
N GLY A 41 28.84 -36.15 33.47
CA GLY A 41 28.26 -37.08 34.45
C GLY A 41 28.12 -36.43 35.83
N PHE A 42 27.01 -36.63 36.53
CA PHE A 42 26.70 -37.77 37.41
C PHE A 42 26.77 -37.33 38.87
N VAL A 43 25.66 -36.79 39.38
CA VAL A 43 25.30 -36.89 40.79
C VAL A 43 23.84 -37.33 40.84
N THR A 44 23.63 -38.48 41.45
CA THR A 44 22.37 -39.20 41.57
C THR A 44 21.37 -38.47 42.45
N SER A 45 20.16 -38.22 41.96
CA SER A 45 18.99 -38.04 42.83
C SER A 45 17.73 -38.59 42.16
N GLN A 46 17.16 -39.58 42.83
CA GLN A 46 16.04 -40.44 42.42
C GLN A 46 14.70 -39.69 42.47
N LEU A 47 14.42 -38.83 41.50
CA LEU A 47 13.04 -38.50 41.14
C LEU A 47 12.88 -38.65 39.64
N SER A 48 12.66 -39.91 39.25
CA SER A 48 11.92 -40.26 38.07
C SER A 48 10.60 -39.48 38.05
N GLY A 49 10.44 -38.57 37.11
CA GLY A 49 9.11 -38.00 36.88
C GLY A 49 9.15 -36.69 36.13
N ILE A 50 8.36 -36.65 35.07
CA ILE A 50 7.99 -35.44 34.33
C ILE A 50 9.07 -34.96 33.36
N ARG A 51 9.26 -35.74 32.28
CA ARG A 51 9.57 -35.11 31.00
C ARG A 51 8.33 -34.31 30.60
N ILE A 52 8.36 -32.99 30.77
CA ILE A 52 7.37 -32.10 30.15
C ILE A 52 7.57 -32.28 28.65
N SER A 53 6.69 -33.05 28.00
CA SER A 53 6.55 -33.04 26.56
C SER A 53 5.94 -31.68 26.18
N TYR A 54 6.80 -30.69 25.98
CA TYR A 54 6.39 -29.48 25.28
C TYR A 54 6.24 -29.87 23.81
N ASN A 55 5.06 -30.37 23.44
CA ASN A 55 4.63 -30.26 22.06
C ASN A 55 4.72 -28.77 21.70
N PRO A 56 5.61 -28.38 20.78
CA PRO A 56 5.68 -26.98 20.39
C PRO A 56 4.29 -26.60 19.88
N PRO A 57 3.69 -25.50 20.38
CA PRO A 57 2.41 -25.07 19.85
C PRO A 57 2.60 -24.86 18.35
N LYS A 58 1.82 -25.61 17.54
CA LYS A 58 1.79 -25.40 16.09
C LYS A 58 1.60 -23.89 15.89
N PRO A 59 2.45 -23.22 15.10
CA PRO A 59 2.27 -21.80 14.87
C PRO A 59 0.88 -21.63 14.26
N LEU A 60 -0.01 -20.95 14.99
CA LEU A 60 -1.29 -20.46 14.48
C LEU A 60 -0.99 -19.28 13.53
N SER A 61 -0.22 -19.56 12.47
CA SER A 61 -0.07 -18.67 11.34
C SER A 61 -1.06 -19.11 10.27
N ALA A 62 -2.35 -19.08 10.58
CA ALA A 62 -3.28 -18.74 9.52
C ALA A 62 -2.92 -17.31 9.14
N PRO A 63 -2.55 -17.00 7.88
CA PRO A 63 -2.54 -15.61 7.48
C PRO A 63 -3.97 -15.13 7.71
N PHE A 64 -4.16 -14.21 8.66
CA PHE A 64 -5.31 -13.32 8.63
C PHE A 64 -5.17 -12.57 7.30
N SER A 65 -5.64 -13.18 6.22
CA SER A 65 -5.95 -12.47 5.00
C SER A 65 -7.16 -11.67 5.40
N PRO A 66 -7.05 -10.34 5.64
CA PRO A 66 -8.25 -9.55 5.82
C PRO A 66 -9.11 -9.86 4.60
N ALA A 67 -10.30 -10.43 4.84
CA ALA A 67 -11.26 -10.64 3.77
C ALA A 67 -11.27 -9.34 2.96
N LEU A 68 -10.95 -9.42 1.67
CA LEU A 68 -10.91 -8.28 0.76
C LEU A 68 -12.32 -7.72 0.60
N GLN A 69 -12.86 -7.14 1.67
CA GLN A 69 -13.86 -6.12 1.57
C GLN A 69 -13.12 -4.96 0.92
N PRO A 70 -13.61 -4.36 -0.17
CA PRO A 70 -13.07 -3.09 -0.59
C PRO A 70 -13.30 -2.14 0.57
N VAL A 71 -12.22 -1.87 1.31
CA VAL A 71 -12.20 -1.06 2.51
C VAL A 71 -12.53 0.37 2.09
N ILE A 72 -13.80 0.69 1.90
CA ILE A 72 -14.27 2.07 1.75
C ILE A 72 -14.37 2.66 3.18
N ALA A 73 -13.37 2.45 4.02
CA ALA A 73 -13.23 3.15 5.30
C ALA A 73 -12.75 4.60 5.09
N ARG A 74 -12.11 4.90 3.95
CA ARG A 74 -11.56 6.23 3.63
C ARG A 74 -12.64 7.16 3.06
N ARG A 75 -12.70 8.44 3.52
CA ARG A 75 -13.60 9.49 2.99
C ARG A 75 -13.18 9.95 1.58
N ILE A 76 -13.21 9.03 0.63
CA ILE A 76 -12.92 9.23 -0.79
C ILE A 76 -14.08 8.68 -1.61
N CYS A 77 -14.45 9.38 -2.68
CA CYS A 77 -15.45 8.87 -3.62
C CYS A 77 -14.80 7.84 -4.56
N PRO A 78 -15.32 6.62 -4.68
CA PRO A 78 -14.68 5.58 -5.49
C PRO A 78 -14.74 5.88 -6.99
N PHE A 79 -15.81 6.53 -7.47
CA PHE A 79 -15.99 6.81 -8.91
C PHE A 79 -15.20 8.02 -9.40
N THR A 80 -15.11 9.07 -8.58
CA THR A 80 -14.48 10.35 -8.99
C THR A 80 -13.13 10.59 -8.30
N GLY A 81 -12.73 9.75 -7.35
CA GLY A 81 -11.48 9.92 -6.59
C GLY A 81 -11.44 11.16 -5.67
N LYS A 82 -12.56 11.88 -5.50
CA LYS A 82 -12.60 13.11 -4.69
C LYS A 82 -12.21 12.82 -3.25
N LYS A 83 -11.24 13.59 -2.75
CA LYS A 83 -10.68 13.53 -1.39
C LYS A 83 -10.96 14.81 -0.62
N ALA A 84 -10.81 14.75 0.70
CA ALA A 84 -10.92 15.93 1.54
C ALA A 84 -9.84 16.97 1.19
N ASN A 85 -10.20 18.25 1.23
CA ASN A 85 -9.28 19.34 1.00
C ASN A 85 -8.73 19.88 2.34
N ARG A 86 -7.43 20.19 2.40
CA ARG A 86 -6.80 20.82 3.56
C ARG A 86 -6.84 22.33 3.37
N ALA A 87 -7.67 23.01 4.15
CA ALA A 87 -7.88 24.45 4.10
C ALA A 87 -7.55 25.11 5.45
N ASN A 88 -7.56 26.44 5.50
CA ASN A 88 -7.52 27.20 6.74
C ASN A 88 -8.91 27.80 7.00
N LYS A 89 -9.34 27.84 8.26
CA LYS A 89 -10.38 28.75 8.73
C LYS A 89 -9.68 30.05 9.14
N VAL A 90 -10.06 31.16 8.55
CA VAL A 90 -9.48 32.49 8.81
C VAL A 90 -10.45 33.27 9.68
N SER A 91 -9.98 33.82 10.80
CA SER A 91 -10.77 34.73 11.65
C SER A 91 -10.81 36.14 11.09
N PHE A 92 -11.66 37.01 11.67
CA PHE A 92 -11.65 38.44 11.36
C PHE A 92 -10.27 39.08 11.62
N SER A 93 -9.59 38.68 12.70
CA SER A 93 -8.20 39.06 13.02
C SER A 93 -7.13 38.37 12.15
N ASN A 94 -7.51 37.68 11.07
CA ASN A 94 -6.63 36.95 10.16
C ASN A 94 -5.81 35.81 10.80
N HIS A 95 -6.24 35.30 11.95
CA HIS A 95 -5.66 34.10 12.56
C HIS A 95 -6.09 32.86 11.74
N LYS A 96 -5.11 32.00 11.39
CA LYS A 96 -5.31 30.86 10.47
C LYS A 96 -5.27 29.53 11.22
N THR A 97 -6.42 28.88 11.36
CA THR A 97 -6.52 27.54 11.96
C THR A 97 -6.67 26.47 10.88
N LYS A 98 -5.95 25.36 10.94
CA LYS A 98 -6.08 24.25 9.97
C LYS A 98 -7.45 23.59 10.09
N LYS A 99 -8.12 23.36 8.96
CA LYS A 99 -9.41 22.65 8.87
C LYS A 99 -9.45 21.74 7.64
N LEU A 100 -10.04 20.56 7.78
CA LEU A 100 -10.35 19.68 6.65
C LEU A 100 -11.76 19.97 6.13
N GLN A 101 -11.87 20.20 4.82
CA GLN A 101 -13.14 20.27 4.11
C GLN A 101 -13.45 18.88 3.54
N PHE A 102 -14.45 18.21 4.10
CA PHE A 102 -14.82 16.86 3.67
C PHE A 102 -15.64 16.86 2.39
N VAL A 103 -15.56 15.76 1.65
CA VAL A 103 -16.43 15.49 0.50
C VAL A 103 -17.83 15.16 1.01
N ASN A 104 -18.86 15.70 0.35
CA ASN A 104 -20.26 15.35 0.60
C ASN A 104 -20.55 13.92 0.08
N LEU A 105 -20.19 12.92 0.88
CA LEU A 105 -20.37 11.50 0.62
C LEU A 105 -21.70 11.03 1.24
N GLN A 106 -22.50 10.32 0.46
CA GLN A 106 -23.82 9.84 0.83
C GLN A 106 -23.95 8.36 0.51
N TYR A 107 -24.63 7.61 1.37
CA TYR A 107 -25.04 6.23 1.07
C TYR A 107 -26.34 6.28 0.28
N LYS A 108 -26.31 5.83 -0.97
CA LYS A 108 -27.47 5.81 -1.86
C LYS A 108 -27.56 4.48 -2.59
N ARG A 109 -28.79 4.09 -2.91
CA ARG A 109 -29.10 2.96 -3.78
C ARG A 109 -29.25 3.51 -5.19
N VAL A 110 -28.45 2.99 -6.12
CA VAL A 110 -28.55 3.35 -7.55
C VAL A 110 -29.06 2.14 -8.30
N TRP A 111 -29.99 2.35 -9.22
CA TRP A 111 -30.48 1.30 -10.10
C TRP A 111 -29.42 0.96 -11.14
N TRP A 112 -29.18 -0.34 -11.34
CA TRP A 112 -28.27 -0.84 -12.36
C TRP A 112 -29.05 -1.64 -13.39
N GLU A 113 -29.07 -1.14 -14.62
CA GLU A 113 -29.88 -1.69 -15.71
C GLU A 113 -29.41 -3.09 -16.13
N ALA A 114 -28.11 -3.27 -16.36
CA ALA A 114 -27.55 -4.55 -16.81
C ALA A 114 -27.74 -5.69 -15.80
N GLY A 115 -27.70 -5.38 -14.51
CA GLY A 115 -27.94 -6.36 -13.44
C GLY A 115 -29.36 -6.38 -12.88
N LYS A 116 -30.26 -5.54 -13.40
CA LYS A 116 -31.67 -5.36 -12.96
C LYS A 116 -31.83 -5.31 -11.44
N ARG A 117 -30.93 -4.60 -10.74
CA ARG A 117 -30.91 -4.54 -9.27
C ARG A 117 -30.44 -3.21 -8.75
N TYR A 118 -30.73 -2.94 -7.48
CA TYR A 118 -30.17 -1.80 -6.77
C TYR A 118 -28.79 -2.14 -6.19
N VAL A 119 -27.83 -1.22 -6.37
CA VAL A 119 -26.49 -1.31 -5.77
C VAL A 119 -26.36 -0.26 -4.67
N LYS A 120 -25.94 -0.68 -3.46
CA LYS A 120 -25.68 0.24 -2.34
C LYS A 120 -24.28 0.84 -2.51
N LEU A 121 -24.21 2.14 -2.76
CA LEU A 121 -22.96 2.84 -3.04
C LEU A 121 -22.78 4.03 -2.10
N ARG A 122 -21.53 4.23 -1.65
CA ARG A 122 -21.11 5.50 -1.04
C ARG A 122 -20.61 6.43 -2.14
N LEU A 123 -21.41 7.45 -2.47
CA LEU A 123 -21.22 8.32 -3.62
C LEU A 123 -21.03 9.77 -3.19
N SER A 124 -20.25 10.52 -3.96
CA SER A 124 -20.30 11.98 -3.85
C SER A 124 -21.49 12.52 -4.64
N THR A 125 -22.01 13.68 -4.26
CA THR A 125 -23.12 14.33 -5.00
C THR A 125 -22.74 14.65 -6.45
N LYS A 126 -21.47 14.94 -6.73
CA LYS A 126 -20.97 15.14 -8.09
C LYS A 126 -20.89 13.83 -8.89
N ALA A 127 -20.62 12.70 -8.22
CA ALA A 127 -20.69 11.39 -8.86
C ALA A 127 -22.13 11.04 -9.25
N LEU A 128 -23.12 11.32 -8.41
CA LEU A 128 -24.55 11.14 -8.76
C LEU A 128 -24.92 11.89 -10.04
N LYS A 129 -24.58 13.19 -10.13
CA LYS A 129 -24.78 13.98 -11.37
C LYS A 129 -24.06 13.42 -12.58
N THR A 130 -22.92 12.75 -12.39
CA THR A 130 -22.15 12.15 -13.49
C THR A 130 -22.79 10.84 -13.95
N ILE A 131 -23.33 10.07 -13.02
CA ILE A 131 -24.08 8.84 -13.30
C ILE A 131 -25.37 9.17 -14.05
N GLU A 132 -26.09 10.22 -13.66
CA GLU A 132 -27.30 10.69 -14.35
C GLU A 132 -27.00 11.10 -15.80
N LYS A 133 -25.84 11.71 -16.06
CA LYS A 133 -25.46 12.18 -17.40
C LYS A 133 -24.91 11.09 -18.32
N ASN A 134 -24.04 10.24 -17.80
CA ASN A 134 -23.26 9.29 -18.62
C ASN A 134 -23.72 7.83 -18.45
N GLY A 135 -24.63 7.56 -17.53
CA GLY A 135 -24.99 6.21 -17.10
C GLY A 135 -24.02 5.62 -16.07
N LEU A 136 -24.49 4.63 -15.31
CA LEU A 136 -23.73 3.99 -14.24
C LEU A 136 -22.54 3.17 -14.79
N ASP A 137 -22.74 2.44 -15.89
CA ASP A 137 -21.75 1.53 -16.46
C ASP A 137 -20.53 2.27 -17.00
N ALA A 138 -20.74 3.39 -17.70
CA ALA A 138 -19.64 4.20 -18.23
C ALA A 138 -18.76 4.76 -17.11
N VAL A 139 -19.38 5.22 -16.02
CA VAL A 139 -18.65 5.79 -14.87
C VAL A 139 -17.93 4.68 -14.09
N ALA A 140 -18.54 3.50 -13.94
CA ALA A 140 -17.92 2.35 -13.29
C ALA A 140 -16.70 1.84 -14.06
N LYS A 141 -16.80 1.75 -15.40
CA LYS A 141 -15.69 1.37 -16.28
C LYS A 141 -14.52 2.36 -16.18
N LYS A 142 -14.80 3.67 -16.20
CA LYS A 142 -13.77 4.72 -16.03
C LYS A 142 -13.04 4.62 -14.69
N ALA A 143 -13.74 4.22 -13.65
CA ALA A 143 -13.17 4.06 -12.31
C ALA A 143 -12.54 2.68 -12.06
N GLY A 144 -12.68 1.73 -12.99
CA GLY A 144 -12.19 0.34 -12.83
C GLY A 144 -12.90 -0.44 -11.73
N ILE A 145 -14.20 -0.18 -11.49
CA ILE A 145 -14.96 -0.81 -10.41
C ILE A 145 -15.92 -1.86 -10.96
N ASP A 146 -15.81 -3.08 -10.46
CA ASP A 146 -16.75 -4.16 -10.76
C ASP A 146 -18.05 -3.99 -9.97
N LEU A 147 -19.16 -3.72 -10.66
CA LEU A 147 -20.48 -3.58 -10.04
C LEU A 147 -21.04 -4.90 -9.50
N ARG A 148 -20.57 -6.06 -9.96
CA ARG A 148 -21.04 -7.40 -9.53
C ARG A 148 -20.64 -7.75 -8.09
N LYS A 149 -19.49 -7.22 -7.63
CA LYS A 149 -18.92 -7.50 -6.30
C LYS A 149 -19.49 -6.58 -5.21
N LYS A 150 -20.46 -5.72 -5.55
CA LYS A 150 -21.00 -4.66 -4.71
C LYS A 150 -22.51 -4.75 -4.47
#